data_AF-A0AA39T1S3-F1
#
_entry.id   AF-A0AA39T1S3-F1
#
_cell.length_a   1.000
_cell.length_b   1.000
_cell.length_c   1.000
_cell.angle_alpha   90.00
_cell.angle_beta   90.00
_cell.angle_gamma   90.00
#
_symmetry.space_group_name_H-M   'P 1'
#
loop_
_entity.id
_entity.type
_entity.pdbx_description
1 polymer ?
#
loop_
_entity_poly.entity_id
_entity_poly.type
_entity_poly.pdbx_seq_one_letter_code
_entity_poly.pdbx_strand_id
1 'polypeptide(L)'
;MARPRYPEPQAIWRLVPHGLSALACVILIALCSCAANIGFGYGKALAGRFFAGFWALGIDIAQIAGLADAKRRVPRLPTLYLAILELFTAGLVIVLAMFTFALNGYLEGCNVNVPITDCDHVDERLRANRITGISFVFVIPIAILHFISSILAWVDFAASRREK
;
A
#
# COMPACT_ATOMS: atom_id res chain seq x y z
N MET A 1 0.73 -3.00 40.14
CA MET A 1 1.68 -3.47 39.11
C MET A 1 2.13 -2.28 38.26
N ALA A 2 3.40 -1.89 38.37
CA ALA A 2 3.98 -0.84 37.53
C ALA A 2 4.05 -1.36 36.08
N ARG A 3 3.36 -0.68 35.17
CA ARG A 3 3.29 -1.09 33.77
C ARG A 3 4.62 -0.75 33.08
N PRO A 4 5.14 -1.61 32.18
CA PRO A 4 6.40 -1.35 31.50
C PRO A 4 6.35 -0.02 30.75
N ARG A 5 7.40 0.81 30.93
CA ARG A 5 7.56 2.11 30.23
C ARG A 5 7.95 1.95 28.76
N TYR A 6 8.36 0.75 28.36
CA TYR A 6 8.81 0.43 27.01
C TYR A 6 7.75 -0.38 26.28
N PRO A 7 7.61 -0.19 24.95
CA PRO A 7 6.78 -1.08 24.13
C PRO A 7 7.28 -2.52 24.33
N GLU A 8 6.36 -3.44 24.59
CA GLU A 8 6.70 -4.86 24.66
C GLU A 8 7.40 -5.27 23.35
N PRO A 9 8.34 -6.24 23.36
CA PRO A 9 9.10 -6.63 22.18
C PRO A 9 8.22 -6.90 20.95
N GLN A 10 7.04 -7.48 21.17
CA GLN A 10 5.99 -7.71 20.17
C GLN A 10 5.50 -6.44 19.45
N ALA A 11 5.48 -5.28 20.12
CA ALA A 11 5.12 -4.01 19.51
C ALA A 11 6.22 -3.45 18.61
N ILE A 12 7.50 -3.74 18.90
CA ILE A 12 8.63 -3.35 18.06
C ILE A 12 8.60 -4.11 16.73
N TRP A 13 8.34 -5.42 16.78
CA TRP A 13 8.24 -6.26 15.58
C TRP A 13 7.10 -5.86 14.63
N ARG A 14 6.02 -5.28 15.17
CA ARG A 14 4.92 -4.73 14.37
C ARG A 14 5.22 -3.33 13.82
N LEU A 15 6.03 -2.54 14.52
CA LEU A 15 6.37 -1.18 14.09
C LEU A 15 7.20 -1.17 12.80
N VAL A 16 8.12 -2.14 12.66
CA VAL A 16 9.02 -2.26 11.51
C VAL A 16 8.28 -2.39 10.17
N PRO A 17 7.36 -3.36 9.97
CA PRO A 17 6.65 -3.50 8.70
C PRO A 17 5.78 -2.27 8.38
N HIS A 18 5.12 -1.67 9.38
CA HIS A 18 4.35 -0.43 9.19
C HIS A 18 5.22 0.77 8.83
N GLY A 19 6.41 0.90 9.44
CA GLY A 19 7.36 1.96 9.10
C GLY A 19 7.88 1.84 7.67
N LEU A 20 8.23 0.62 7.24
CA LEU A 20 8.66 0.34 5.87
C LEU A 20 7.52 0.54 4.87
N SER A 21 6.31 0.11 5.20
CA SER A 21 5.12 0.30 4.37
C SER A 21 4.79 1.79 4.22
N ALA A 22 4.82 2.56 5.30
CA ALA A 22 4.58 4.00 5.27
C ALA A 22 5.60 4.72 4.37
N LEU A 23 6.89 4.36 4.47
CA LEU A 23 7.93 4.92 3.60
C LEU A 23 7.66 4.58 2.12
N ALA A 24 7.34 3.32 1.82
CA ALA A 24 7.01 2.89 0.47
C ALA A 24 5.76 3.61 -0.07
N CYS A 25 4.73 3.84 0.77
CA CYS A 25 3.54 4.58 0.41
C CYS A 25 3.85 6.05 0.06
N VAL A 26 4.70 6.72 0.85
CA VAL A 26 5.11 8.10 0.57
C VAL A 26 5.84 8.20 -0.77
N ILE A 27 6.76 7.28 -1.04
CA ILE A 27 7.49 7.24 -2.32
C ILE A 27 6.52 6.99 -3.49
N LEU A 28 5.59 6.03 -3.33
CA LEU A 28 4.57 5.72 -4.34
C LEU A 28 3.70 6.95 -4.66
N ILE A 29 3.19 7.63 -3.63
CA ILE A 29 2.36 8.84 -3.78
C ILE A 29 3.15 9.94 -4.49
N ALA A 30 4.40 10.17 -4.11
CA ALA A 30 5.27 11.16 -4.75
C ALA A 30 5.50 10.85 -6.23
N LEU A 31 5.82 9.59 -6.56
CA LEU A 31 6.00 9.14 -7.95
C LEU A 31 4.73 9.33 -8.78
N CYS A 32 3.57 8.93 -8.25
CA CYS A 32 2.28 9.12 -8.91
C CYS A 32 1.97 10.61 -9.11
N SER A 33 2.28 11.47 -8.13
CA SER A 33 2.07 12.92 -8.21
C SER A 33 2.96 13.58 -9.25
N CYS A 34 4.25 13.21 -9.28
CA CYS A 34 5.19 13.69 -10.29
C CYS A 34 4.77 13.23 -11.70
N ALA A 35 4.35 11.98 -11.85
CA ALA A 35 3.84 11.47 -13.12
C ALA A 35 2.51 12.14 -13.55
N ALA A 36 1.70 12.63 -12.61
CA ALA A 36 0.48 13.38 -12.93
C ALA A 36 0.78 14.83 -13.34
N ASN A 37 1.75 15.50 -12.69
CA ASN A 37 2.02 16.94 -12.86
C ASN A 37 3.08 17.26 -13.92
N ILE A 38 4.07 16.40 -14.16
CA ILE A 38 5.21 16.70 -15.06
C ILE A 38 4.87 16.33 -16.51
N GLY A 39 3.78 16.88 -17.04
CA GLY A 39 3.46 16.85 -18.48
C GLY A 39 3.20 15.47 -19.10
N PHE A 40 3.18 14.40 -18.31
CA PHE A 40 3.02 13.04 -18.81
C PHE A 40 1.55 12.63 -19.04
N GLY A 41 0.56 13.41 -18.55
CA GLY A 41 -0.87 13.15 -18.79
C GLY A 41 -1.45 11.87 -18.15
N TYR A 42 -0.63 11.03 -17.50
CA TYR A 42 -1.02 9.71 -16.98
C TYR A 42 -1.76 9.74 -15.62
N GLY A 43 -2.32 10.88 -15.21
CA GLY A 43 -3.00 10.99 -13.91
C GLY A 43 -4.13 9.97 -13.72
N LYS A 44 -4.89 9.69 -14.79
CA LYS A 44 -5.96 8.68 -14.78
C LYS A 44 -5.41 7.25 -14.68
N ALA A 45 -4.23 6.99 -15.23
CA ALA A 45 -3.58 5.68 -15.21
C ALA A 45 -3.00 5.29 -13.85
N LEU A 46 -2.72 6.29 -13.01
CA LEU A 46 -2.07 6.10 -11.72
C LEU A 46 -3.02 6.35 -10.54
N ALA A 47 -4.28 6.73 -10.79
CA ALA A 47 -5.25 7.07 -9.77
C ALA A 47 -5.47 5.94 -8.75
N GLY A 48 -5.68 4.69 -9.18
CA GLY A 48 -5.87 3.56 -8.26
C GLY A 48 -4.65 3.28 -7.39
N ARG A 49 -3.44 3.46 -7.92
CA ARG A 49 -2.19 3.33 -7.13
C ARG A 49 -2.01 4.48 -6.14
N PHE A 50 -2.39 5.68 -6.53
CA PHE A 50 -2.41 6.85 -5.65
C PHE A 50 -3.36 6.62 -4.47
N PHE A 51 -4.60 6.18 -4.73
CA PHE A 51 -5.56 5.85 -3.68
C PHE A 51 -5.09 4.70 -2.79
N ALA A 52 -4.49 3.65 -3.37
CA ALA A 52 -3.92 2.54 -2.61
C ALA A 52 -2.84 3.03 -1.64
N GLY A 53 -1.96 3.93 -2.08
CA GLY A 53 -0.92 4.53 -1.25
C GLY A 53 -1.49 5.33 -0.07
N PHE A 54 -2.49 6.18 -0.30
CA PHE A 54 -3.12 6.95 0.79
C PHE A 54 -3.87 6.07 1.78
N TRP A 55 -4.58 5.05 1.28
CA TRP A 55 -5.28 4.10 2.13
C TRP A 55 -4.30 3.38 3.07
N ALA A 56 -3.28 2.73 2.51
CA ALA A 56 -2.26 2.01 3.27
C ALA A 56 -1.53 2.93 4.25
N LEU A 57 -1.13 4.13 3.81
CA LEU A 57 -0.47 5.12 4.68
C LEU A 57 -1.33 5.53 5.87
N GLY A 58 -2.64 5.69 5.69
CA GLY A 58 -3.57 5.99 6.78
C GLY A 58 -3.62 4.88 7.84
N ILE A 59 -3.63 3.62 7.39
CA ILE A 59 -3.56 2.46 8.28
C ILE A 59 -2.22 2.43 9.00
N ASP A 60 -1.11 2.59 8.29
CA ASP A 60 0.24 2.57 8.88
C ASP A 60 0.42 3.66 9.94
N ILE A 61 -0.01 4.90 9.68
CA ILE A 61 0.07 5.99 10.65
C ILE A 61 -0.76 5.67 11.89
N ALA A 62 -1.97 5.15 11.72
CA ALA A 62 -2.82 4.77 12.85
C ALA A 62 -2.18 3.66 13.70
N GLN A 63 -1.57 2.65 13.07
CA GLN A 63 -0.87 1.58 13.77
C GLN A 63 0.38 2.07 14.48
N ILE A 64 1.22 2.86 13.80
CA ILE A 64 2.42 3.45 14.38
C ILE A 64 2.05 4.32 15.59
N ALA A 65 1.03 5.17 15.48
CA ALA A 65 0.56 5.99 16.59
C ALA A 65 0.04 5.15 17.78
N GLY A 66 -0.75 4.10 17.51
CA GLY A 66 -1.27 3.19 18.54
C GLY A 66 -0.21 2.30 19.21
N LEU A 67 0.87 1.99 18.49
CA LEU A 67 2.04 1.26 19.01
C LEU A 67 2.96 2.18 19.81
N ALA A 68 3.12 3.43 19.38
CA ALA A 68 3.93 4.45 20.07
C ALA A 68 3.27 5.02 21.34
N ASP A 69 1.94 4.94 21.47
CA ASP A 69 1.23 5.37 22.68
C ASP A 69 1.47 4.41 23.86
N ALA A 70 2.58 4.61 24.56
CA ALA A 70 2.93 3.90 25.78
C ALA A 70 1.93 4.14 26.93
N LYS A 71 1.13 5.21 26.87
CA LYS A 71 0.13 5.54 27.90
C LYS A 71 -1.23 4.87 27.63
N ARG A 72 -1.41 4.17 26.51
CA ARG A 72 -2.67 3.53 26.08
C ARG A 72 -3.88 4.47 26.23
N ARG A 73 -3.71 5.75 25.90
CA ARG A 73 -4.81 6.73 25.89
C ARG A 73 -5.75 6.48 24.70
N VAL A 74 -5.22 5.88 23.64
CA VAL A 74 -6.01 5.39 22.51
C VAL A 74 -6.34 3.90 22.71
N PRO A 75 -7.63 3.51 22.72
CA PRO A 75 -7.99 2.10 22.80
C PRO A 75 -7.46 1.35 21.57
N ARG A 76 -6.74 0.25 21.79
CA ARG A 76 -6.25 -0.61 20.71
C ARG A 76 -7.39 -1.48 20.17
N LEU A 77 -7.45 -1.62 18.85
CA LEU A 77 -8.33 -2.61 18.22
C LEU A 77 -7.99 -4.01 18.74
N PRO A 78 -8.98 -4.90 18.90
CA PRO A 78 -8.71 -6.29 19.24
C PRO A 78 -7.84 -6.94 18.16
N THR A 79 -6.94 -7.85 18.56
CA THR A 79 -5.94 -8.47 17.66
C THR A 79 -6.55 -9.17 16.45
N LEU A 80 -7.73 -9.77 16.60
CA LEU A 80 -8.49 -10.36 15.49
C LEU A 80 -8.93 -9.32 14.44
N TYR A 81 -9.49 -8.19 14.88
CA TYR A 81 -9.92 -7.12 13.97
C TYR A 81 -8.73 -6.49 13.27
N LEU A 82 -7.62 -6.34 13.97
CA LEU A 82 -6.35 -5.91 13.38
C LEU A 82 -5.93 -6.86 12.25
N ALA A 83 -5.90 -8.17 12.52
CA ALA A 83 -5.49 -9.15 11.51
C ALA A 83 -6.36 -9.11 10.25
N ILE A 84 -7.67 -8.96 10.41
CA ILE A 84 -8.62 -8.82 9.30
C ILE A 84 -8.38 -7.51 8.54
N LEU A 85 -8.18 -6.39 9.24
CA LEU A 85 -7.93 -5.08 8.62
C LEU A 85 -6.64 -5.06 7.80
N GLU A 86 -5.57 -5.68 8.31
CA GLU A 86 -4.29 -5.82 7.59
C GLU A 86 -4.44 -6.67 6.33
N LEU A 87 -5.15 -7.80 6.42
CA LEU A 87 -5.42 -8.67 5.28
C LEU A 87 -6.28 -7.95 4.22
N PHE A 88 -7.31 -7.24 4.67
CA PHE A 88 -8.16 -6.43 3.81
C PHE A 88 -7.34 -5.34 3.12
N THR A 89 -6.45 -4.67 3.84
CA THR A 89 -5.57 -3.63 3.29
C THR A 89 -4.63 -4.21 2.24
N ALA A 90 -4.01 -5.36 2.49
CA ALA A 90 -3.17 -6.05 1.52
C ALA A 90 -3.94 -6.36 0.21
N GLY A 91 -5.14 -6.92 0.33
CA GLY A 91 -5.99 -7.23 -0.82
C GLY A 91 -6.44 -5.98 -1.58
N LEU A 92 -6.91 -4.96 -0.85
CA LEU A 92 -7.42 -3.71 -1.43
C LEU A 92 -6.34 -2.93 -2.18
N VAL A 93 -5.11 -2.90 -1.65
CA VAL A 93 -3.95 -2.28 -2.33
C VAL A 93 -3.68 -2.95 -3.68
N ILE A 94 -3.71 -4.28 -3.74
CA ILE A 94 -3.52 -5.03 -4.99
C ILE A 94 -4.67 -4.74 -5.97
N VAL A 95 -5.92 -4.85 -5.49
CA VAL A 95 -7.12 -4.66 -6.33
C VAL A 95 -7.15 -3.26 -6.94
N LEU A 96 -6.93 -2.21 -6.13
CA LEU A 96 -6.90 -0.84 -6.60
C LEU A 96 -5.78 -0.60 -7.62
N ALA A 97 -4.59 -1.17 -7.39
CA ALA A 97 -3.49 -1.05 -8.34
C ALA A 97 -3.78 -1.75 -9.67
N MET A 98 -4.40 -2.95 -9.64
CA MET A 98 -4.75 -3.71 -10.85
C MET A 98 -5.93 -3.12 -11.61
N PHE A 99 -6.94 -2.58 -10.92
CA PHE A 99 -8.11 -1.98 -11.55
C PHE A 99 -7.73 -0.82 -12.48
N THR A 100 -6.80 0.04 -12.05
CA THR A 100 -6.26 1.09 -12.93
C THR A 100 -5.50 0.54 -14.13
N PHE A 101 -4.75 -0.55 -13.97
CA PHE A 101 -4.04 -1.16 -15.11
C PHE A 101 -5.03 -1.70 -16.16
N ALA A 102 -6.09 -2.36 -15.73
CA ALA A 102 -7.13 -2.90 -16.61
C ALA A 102 -7.90 -1.80 -17.37
N LEU A 103 -8.22 -0.68 -16.70
CA LEU A 103 -8.93 0.43 -17.35
C LEU A 103 -8.09 1.16 -18.40
N ASN A 104 -6.79 1.34 -18.17
CA ASN A 104 -5.92 2.10 -19.10
C ASN A 104 -5.36 1.22 -20.23
N GLY A 105 -5.15 -0.08 -19.99
CA GLY A 105 -4.81 -1.03 -21.05
C GLY A 105 -5.91 -1.17 -22.12
N TYR A 106 -7.17 -0.86 -21.78
CA TYR A 106 -8.31 -0.94 -22.69
C TYR A 106 -8.58 0.34 -23.49
N LEU A 107 -8.11 1.51 -23.03
CA LEU A 107 -8.48 2.81 -23.58
C LEU A 107 -7.46 3.43 -24.56
N GLU A 108 -6.24 2.89 -24.65
CA GLU A 108 -5.16 3.41 -25.53
C GLU A 108 -4.64 2.37 -26.52
N GLY A 109 -5.54 1.66 -27.20
CA GLY A 109 -5.18 0.97 -28.43
C GLY A 109 -5.24 1.94 -29.59
N CYS A 110 -4.11 2.25 -30.25
CA CYS A 110 -4.14 2.90 -31.57
C CYS A 110 -5.21 2.20 -32.40
N ASN A 111 -6.12 2.99 -32.98
CA ASN A 111 -7.18 2.50 -33.83
C ASN A 111 -6.58 1.49 -34.82
N VAL A 112 -7.15 0.29 -34.92
CA VAL A 112 -6.56 -0.90 -35.58
C VAL A 112 -6.14 -0.64 -37.04
N ASN A 113 -6.62 0.47 -37.62
CA ASN A 113 -6.40 0.90 -38.99
C ASN A 113 -5.22 1.87 -39.19
N VAL A 114 -4.44 2.18 -38.14
CA VAL A 114 -3.25 3.06 -38.27
C VAL A 114 -1.97 2.24 -38.13
N PRO A 115 -1.02 2.32 -39.08
CA PRO A 115 0.26 1.62 -38.97
C PRO A 115 1.06 2.10 -37.75
N ILE A 116 1.64 1.16 -37.01
CA ILE A 116 2.37 1.39 -35.73
C ILE A 116 3.46 2.47 -35.83
N THR A 117 4.00 2.68 -37.03
CA THR A 117 5.05 3.69 -37.32
C THR A 117 4.55 5.13 -37.33
N ASP A 118 3.24 5.38 -37.49
CA ASP A 118 2.62 6.71 -37.46
C ASP A 118 1.96 7.03 -36.10
N CYS A 119 2.03 6.11 -35.13
CA CYS A 119 1.63 6.42 -33.77
C CYS A 119 2.76 7.21 -33.09
N ASP A 120 2.69 8.54 -33.16
CA ASP A 120 3.56 9.49 -32.43
C ASP A 120 3.61 9.21 -30.90
N HIS A 121 2.66 8.40 -30.42
CA HIS A 121 2.53 7.98 -29.02
C HIS A 121 3.30 6.71 -28.62
N VAL A 122 4.10 6.07 -29.50
CA VAL A 122 4.83 4.83 -29.12
C VAL A 122 5.83 5.10 -27.99
N ASP A 123 6.55 6.22 -28.04
CA ASP A 123 7.49 6.64 -26.98
C ASP A 123 6.76 7.05 -25.69
N GLU A 124 5.60 7.68 -25.81
CA GLU A 124 4.73 7.99 -24.67
C GLU A 124 4.21 6.71 -24.01
N ARG A 125 3.73 5.74 -24.78
CA ARG A 125 3.25 4.44 -24.30
C ARG A 125 4.36 3.62 -23.63
N LEU A 126 5.59 3.66 -24.16
CA LEU A 126 6.77 3.05 -23.53
C LEU A 126 7.12 3.73 -22.19
N ARG A 127 7.04 5.06 -22.11
CA ARG A 127 7.23 5.81 -20.85
C ARG A 127 6.10 5.52 -19.85
N ALA A 128 4.85 5.44 -20.30
CA ALA A 128 3.69 5.08 -19.49
C ALA A 128 3.83 3.68 -18.90
N ASN A 129 4.21 2.69 -19.73
CA ASN A 129 4.47 1.33 -19.28
C ASN A 129 5.64 1.26 -18.29
N ARG A 130 6.69 2.07 -18.48
CA ARG A 130 7.82 2.13 -17.55
C ARG A 130 7.40 2.72 -16.19
N ILE A 131 6.70 3.85 -16.17
CA ILE A 131 6.20 4.48 -14.93
C ILE A 131 5.23 3.53 -14.21
N THR A 132 4.35 2.89 -14.98
CA THR A 132 3.38 1.91 -14.51
C THR A 132 4.08 0.70 -13.88
N GLY A 133 5.11 0.15 -14.53
CA GLY A 133 5.95 -0.92 -13.99
C GLY A 133 6.69 -0.51 -12.72
N ILE A 134 7.31 0.67 -12.69
CA ILE A 134 8.02 1.20 -11.51
C ILE A 134 7.08 1.31 -10.31
N SER A 135 5.85 1.78 -10.50
CA SER A 135 4.90 1.89 -9.40
C SER A 135 4.49 0.54 -8.79
N PHE A 136 4.51 -0.56 -9.57
CA PHE A 136 4.29 -1.92 -9.02
C PHE A 136 5.43 -2.39 -8.11
N VAL A 137 6.65 -1.86 -8.28
CA VAL A 137 7.78 -2.11 -7.39
C VAL A 137 7.47 -1.67 -5.96
N PHE A 138 6.53 -0.73 -5.76
CA PHE A 138 6.12 -0.28 -4.43
C PHE A 138 4.81 -0.92 -3.95
N VAL A 139 3.83 -1.09 -4.85
CA VAL A 139 2.53 -1.71 -4.51
C VAL A 139 2.70 -3.14 -3.97
N ILE A 140 3.54 -3.95 -4.62
CA ILE A 140 3.71 -5.37 -4.24
C ILE A 140 4.35 -5.46 -2.84
N PRO A 141 5.46 -4.77 -2.52
CA PRO A 141 6.00 -4.75 -1.17
C PRO A 141 5.03 -4.23 -0.12
N ILE A 142 4.27 -3.16 -0.39
CA ILE A 142 3.25 -2.65 0.55
C ILE A 142 2.25 -3.76 0.90
N ALA A 143 1.70 -4.44 -0.11
CA ALA A 143 0.76 -5.54 0.11
C ALA A 143 1.38 -6.71 0.88
N ILE A 144 2.63 -7.07 0.58
CA ILE A 144 3.37 -8.11 1.32
C ILE A 144 3.57 -7.72 2.78
N LEU A 145 3.94 -6.47 3.07
CA LEU A 145 4.15 -5.98 4.42
C LEU A 145 2.85 -6.03 5.24
N HIS A 146 1.72 -5.60 4.68
CA HIS A 146 0.41 -5.74 5.32
C HIS A 146 -0.01 -7.21 5.50
N PHE A 147 0.30 -8.09 4.55
CA PHE A 147 0.06 -9.52 4.70
C PHE A 147 0.87 -10.13 5.86
N ILE A 148 2.16 -9.78 5.97
CA ILE A 148 3.01 -10.18 7.10
C ILE A 148 2.43 -9.64 8.41
N SER A 149 2.04 -8.36 8.47
CA SER A 149 1.39 -7.76 9.65
C SER A 149 0.11 -8.49 10.05
N SER A 150 -0.70 -8.95 9.09
CA SER A 150 -1.88 -9.79 9.36
C SER A 150 -1.50 -11.12 10.00
N ILE A 151 -0.48 -11.82 9.48
CA ILE A 151 0.00 -13.08 10.05
C ILE A 151 0.46 -12.87 11.50
N LEU A 152 1.24 -11.82 11.77
CA LEU A 152 1.70 -11.50 13.13
C LEU A 152 0.52 -11.25 14.07
N ALA A 153 -0.51 -10.52 13.61
CA ALA A 153 -1.72 -10.28 14.39
C ALA A 153 -2.52 -11.57 14.68
N TRP A 154 -2.56 -12.50 13.72
CA TRP A 154 -3.17 -13.83 13.91
C TRP A 154 -2.41 -14.69 14.91
N VAL A 155 -1.07 -14.68 14.86
CA VAL A 155 -0.22 -15.40 15.82
C VAL A 155 -0.48 -14.91 17.24
N ASP A 156 -0.53 -13.59 17.44
CA ASP A 156 -0.77 -13.00 18.77
C ASP A 156 -2.20 -13.28 19.26
N PHE A 157 -3.19 -13.30 18.37
CA PHE A 157 -4.55 -13.73 18.71
C PHE A 157 -4.58 -15.20 19.15
N ALA A 158 -3.93 -16.10 18.41
CA ALA A 158 -3.87 -17.52 18.73
C ALA A 158 -3.12 -17.78 20.05
N ALA A 159 -2.04 -17.05 20.33
CA ALA A 159 -1.31 -17.14 21.59
C ALA A 159 -2.20 -16.72 22.78
N SER A 160 -2.90 -15.59 22.66
CA SER A 160 -3.80 -15.08 23.72
C SER A 160 -4.99 -15.99 24.05
N ARG A 161 -5.33 -16.94 23.15
CA ARG A 161 -6.37 -17.95 23.33
C ARG A 161 -5.87 -19.20 24.05
N ARG A 162 -4.56 -19.51 24.00
CA ARG A 162 -3.98 -20.70 24.66
C ARG A 162 -3.67 -20.48 26.14
N GLU A 163 -3.53 -19.23 26.55
CA GLU A 163 -3.28 -18.84 27.95
C GLU A 163 -4.56 -18.73 28.80
N LYS A 164 -5.73 -19.01 28.19
CA LYS A 164 -7.05 -19.04 28.85
C LYS A 164 -7.57 -20.47 28.90
#